data_AF-A0AA37QDK6-F1
#
_entry.id   AF-A0AA37QDK6-F1
#
_cell.length_a   1.000
_cell.length_b   1.000
_cell.length_c   1.000
_cell.angle_alpha   90.00
_cell.angle_beta   90.00
_cell.angle_gamma   90.00
#
_symmetry.space_group_name_H-M   'P 1'
#
loop_
_entity.id
_entity.type
_entity.pdbx_description
1 polymer ?
#
loop_
_entity_poly.entity_id
_entity_poly.type
_entity_poly.pdbx_seq_one_letter_code
_entity_poly.pdbx_strand_id
1 'polypeptide(L)'
;MRHAHIPYQKVTDMHLWQLCHLAMVVPIADAYYESDDPEKVEKEWKIMRKTAERLKRNFNFLRKQKGKLSPWKMNIFRFLPLSFLTIMLAVTFGSSFGDKFMYQHAMKAPDEMRELHKQFYAYMKRMKKCGCKTKKVL
;
A
#
# COMPACT_ATOMS: atom_id res chain seq x y z
N MET A 1 -27.79 17.89 -12.71
CA MET A 1 -27.29 17.32 -11.44
C MET A 1 -26.09 18.14 -10.94
N ARG A 2 -26.32 19.33 -10.35
CA ARG A 2 -25.29 20.32 -9.95
C ARG A 2 -25.51 20.88 -8.52
N HIS A 3 -26.03 20.08 -7.59
CA HIS A 3 -26.41 20.58 -6.25
C HIS A 3 -26.00 19.70 -5.06
N ALA A 4 -24.98 18.86 -5.20
CA ALA A 4 -24.37 18.21 -4.05
C ALA A 4 -22.94 18.74 -3.91
N HIS A 5 -22.65 19.42 -2.80
CA HIS A 5 -21.33 19.89 -2.36
C HIS A 5 -20.41 18.70 -1.98
N ILE A 6 -20.48 17.60 -2.74
CA ILE A 6 -19.62 16.42 -2.57
C ILE A 6 -18.32 16.74 -3.34
N PRO A 7 -17.15 16.79 -2.69
CA PRO A 7 -15.89 16.95 -3.39
C PRO A 7 -15.69 15.73 -4.31
N TYR A 8 -16.04 15.88 -5.58
CA TYR A 8 -15.83 14.85 -6.59
C TYR A 8 -14.46 15.08 -7.24
N GLN A 9 -13.54 14.13 -7.07
CA GLN A 9 -12.27 14.15 -7.79
C GLN A 9 -12.40 13.25 -9.02
N LYS A 10 -12.40 13.84 -10.22
CA LYS A 10 -12.41 13.09 -11.48
C LYS A 10 -11.02 12.45 -11.67
N VAL A 11 -10.79 11.29 -11.06
CA VAL A 11 -9.56 10.53 -11.24
C VAL A 11 -9.63 9.84 -12.60
N THR A 12 -8.74 10.20 -13.52
CA THR A 12 -8.68 9.70 -14.90
C THR A 12 -8.51 8.18 -15.01
N ASP A 13 -8.12 7.51 -13.92
CA ASP A 13 -7.88 6.07 -13.86
C ASP A 13 -8.22 5.57 -12.45
N MET A 14 -9.53 5.43 -12.14
CA MET A 14 -10.03 4.95 -10.83
C MET A 14 -9.33 3.65 -10.39
N HIS A 15 -9.08 2.75 -11.34
CA HIS A 15 -8.37 1.50 -11.12
C HIS A 15 -6.93 1.71 -10.65
N LEU A 16 -6.21 2.68 -11.22
CA LEU A 16 -4.85 3.02 -10.78
C LEU A 16 -4.83 3.57 -9.36
N TRP A 17 -5.80 4.42 -9.03
CA TRP A 17 -5.92 4.97 -7.67
C TRP A 17 -6.25 3.88 -6.64
N GLN A 18 -7.17 2.97 -6.96
CA GLN A 18 -7.48 1.83 -6.10
C GLN A 18 -6.26 0.92 -5.91
N LEU A 19 -5.51 0.64 -6.97
CA LEU A 19 -4.28 -0.15 -6.87
C LEU A 19 -3.19 0.55 -6.07
N CYS A 20 -3.02 1.86 -6.22
CA CYS A 20 -2.10 2.65 -5.40
C CYS A 20 -2.49 2.63 -3.93
N HIS A 21 -3.79 2.73 -3.63
CA HIS A 21 -4.32 2.65 -2.27
C HIS A 21 -4.06 1.25 -1.68
N LEU A 22 -4.43 0.18 -2.39
CA LEU A 22 -4.18 -1.21 -2.00
C LEU A 22 -2.69 -1.49 -1.77
N ALA A 23 -1.83 -1.00 -2.66
CA ALA A 23 -0.39 -1.12 -2.53
C ALA A 23 0.18 -0.50 -1.24
N MET A 24 -0.56 0.43 -0.64
CA MET A 24 -0.22 1.10 0.62
C MET A 24 -0.87 0.42 1.83
N VAL A 25 -2.18 0.19 1.80
CA VAL A 25 -2.93 -0.32 2.97
C VAL A 25 -2.69 -1.79 3.26
N VAL A 26 -2.46 -2.61 2.23
CA VAL A 26 -2.22 -4.05 2.41
C VAL A 26 -0.93 -4.30 3.19
N PRO A 27 0.25 -3.75 2.80
CA PRO A 27 1.47 -3.92 3.60
C PRO A 27 1.38 -3.37 5.03
N ILE A 28 0.57 -2.34 5.25
CA ILE A 28 0.36 -1.75 6.58
C ILE A 28 -0.44 -2.73 7.46
N ALA A 29 -1.53 -3.30 6.96
CA ALA A 29 -2.30 -4.29 7.71
C ALA A 29 -1.50 -5.59 7.91
N ASP A 30 -0.75 -6.03 6.90
CA ASP A 30 0.14 -7.18 7.01
C ASP A 30 1.16 -7.00 8.15
N ALA A 31 1.60 -5.77 8.44
CA ALA A 31 2.51 -5.50 9.55
C ALA A 31 1.89 -5.88 10.90
N TYR A 32 0.63 -5.54 11.13
CA TYR A 32 -0.10 -5.90 12.36
C TYR A 32 -0.31 -7.40 12.47
N TYR A 33 -0.63 -8.09 11.36
CA TYR A 33 -0.86 -9.54 11.39
C TYR A 33 0.42 -10.37 11.50
N GLU A 34 1.58 -9.81 11.11
CA GLU A 34 2.88 -10.47 11.23
C GLU A 34 3.57 -10.24 12.57
N SER A 35 3.03 -9.33 13.38
CA SER A 35 3.52 -9.02 14.72
C SER A 35 2.92 -9.97 15.74
N ASP A 36 3.76 -10.43 16.68
CA ASP A 36 3.30 -11.20 17.83
C ASP A 36 2.52 -10.32 18.84
N ASP A 37 2.83 -9.01 18.87
CA ASP A 37 2.16 -7.99 19.69
C ASP A 37 1.74 -6.79 18.82
N PRO A 38 0.58 -6.88 18.13
CA PRO A 38 0.16 -5.87 17.15
C PRO A 38 -0.03 -4.47 17.74
N GLU A 39 -0.25 -4.34 19.05
CA GLU A 39 -0.34 -3.05 19.75
C GLU A 39 1.00 -2.35 19.88
N LYS A 40 2.12 -3.09 19.81
CA LYS A 40 3.49 -2.57 19.92
C LYS A 40 4.30 -2.74 18.64
N VAL A 41 3.64 -2.98 17.52
CA VAL A 41 4.28 -3.26 16.23
C VAL A 41 5.21 -2.12 15.76
N GLU A 42 4.99 -0.88 16.22
CA GLU A 42 5.86 0.27 15.95
C GLU A 42 7.27 0.10 16.51
N LYS A 43 7.44 -0.69 17.59
CA LYS A 43 8.74 -1.00 18.21
C LYS A 43 9.47 -2.13 17.47
N GLU A 44 8.76 -2.88 16.64
CA GLU A 44 9.32 -3.99 15.87
C GLU A 44 10.00 -3.50 14.59
N TRP A 45 11.26 -3.07 14.72
CA TRP A 45 12.05 -2.53 13.61
C TRP A 45 12.13 -3.47 12.40
N LYS A 46 12.18 -4.80 12.63
CA LYS A 46 12.19 -5.80 11.55
C LYS A 46 10.91 -5.76 10.73
N ILE A 47 9.74 -5.68 11.37
CA ILE A 47 8.44 -5.59 10.70
C ILE A 47 8.29 -4.25 9.99
N MET A 48 8.68 -3.14 10.63
CA MET A 48 8.66 -1.81 10.01
C MET A 48 9.52 -1.75 8.74
N ARG A 49 10.73 -2.31 8.80
CA ARG A 49 11.63 -2.37 7.63
C ARG A 49 11.04 -3.24 6.52
N LYS A 50 10.50 -4.41 6.85
CA LYS A 50 9.84 -5.31 5.88
C LYS A 50 8.64 -4.63 5.22
N THR A 51 7.86 -3.87 5.98
CA THR A 51 6.73 -3.07 5.50
C THR A 51 7.20 -1.97 4.54
N ALA A 52 8.25 -1.23 4.90
CA ALA A 52 8.87 -0.23 4.04
C ALA A 52 9.36 -0.84 2.71
N GLU A 53 10.00 -2.01 2.75
CA GLU A 53 10.46 -2.73 1.57
C GLU A 53 9.28 -3.18 0.67
N ARG A 54 8.19 -3.68 1.27
CA ARG A 54 6.96 -4.06 0.56
C ARG A 54 6.31 -2.87 -0.12
N LEU A 55 6.13 -1.76 0.60
CA LEU A 55 5.60 -0.51 0.04
C LEU A 55 6.44 -0.06 -1.16
N LYS A 56 7.75 0.04 -0.99
CA LYS A 56 8.67 0.47 -2.05
C LYS A 56 8.62 -0.48 -3.25
N ARG A 57 8.54 -1.79 -3.03
CA ARG A 57 8.39 -2.80 -4.09
C ARG A 57 7.07 -2.65 -4.83
N ASN A 58 5.96 -2.47 -4.12
CA ASN A 58 4.62 -2.34 -4.70
C ASN A 58 4.52 -1.07 -5.55
N PHE A 59 4.96 0.08 -5.04
CA PHE A 59 4.97 1.33 -5.82
C PHE A 59 5.94 1.26 -7.02
N ASN A 60 7.09 0.62 -6.86
CA ASN A 60 8.02 0.40 -7.96
C ASN A 60 7.38 -0.44 -9.08
N PHE A 61 6.64 -1.48 -8.71
CA PHE A 61 5.93 -2.36 -9.64
C PHE A 61 4.79 -1.63 -10.35
N LEU A 62 3.94 -0.91 -9.61
CA LEU A 62 2.84 -0.13 -10.19
C LEU A 62 3.35 0.91 -11.19
N ARG A 63 4.42 1.65 -10.87
CA ARG A 63 5.03 2.59 -11.84
C ARG A 63 5.52 1.88 -13.11
N LYS A 64 6.17 0.72 -12.97
CA LYS A 64 6.69 -0.05 -14.12
C LYS A 64 5.57 -0.53 -15.05
N GLN A 65 4.39 -0.84 -14.51
CA GLN A 65 3.27 -1.37 -15.29
C GLN A 65 2.37 -0.27 -15.89
N LYS A 66 2.21 0.85 -15.19
CA LYS A 66 1.24 1.90 -15.55
C LYS A 66 1.88 3.19 -16.03
N GLY A 67 3.21 3.29 -16.03
CA GLY A 67 3.98 4.46 -16.47
C GLY A 67 3.92 5.66 -15.51
N LYS A 68 2.82 5.83 -14.78
CA LYS A 68 2.58 6.90 -13.80
C LYS A 68 1.99 6.35 -12.51
N LEU A 69 2.26 7.03 -11.40
CA LEU A 69 1.57 6.81 -10.12
C LEU A 69 0.63 7.99 -9.89
N SER A 70 -0.62 7.68 -9.54
CA SER A 70 -1.60 8.67 -9.12
C SER A 70 -1.86 8.49 -7.62
N PRO A 71 -1.74 9.54 -6.78
CA PRO A 71 -1.29 10.92 -7.07
C PRO A 71 0.23 11.04 -7.26
N TRP A 72 0.70 12.09 -7.96
CA TRP A 72 2.14 12.44 -8.09
C TRP A 72 2.90 12.27 -6.78
N LYS A 73 2.30 12.70 -5.65
CA LYS A 73 2.94 12.72 -4.31
C LYS A 73 3.50 11.35 -3.90
N MET A 74 2.97 10.25 -4.44
CA MET A 74 3.47 8.90 -4.17
C MET A 74 4.86 8.61 -4.76
N ASN A 75 5.35 9.42 -5.72
CA ASN A 75 6.73 9.31 -6.19
C ASN A 75 7.76 9.69 -5.10
N ILE A 76 7.38 10.50 -4.10
CA ILE A 76 8.28 10.90 -3.00
C ILE A 76 8.73 9.66 -2.20
N PHE A 77 7.80 8.76 -1.88
CA PHE A 77 8.10 7.49 -1.19
C PHE A 77 9.10 6.60 -1.94
N ARG A 78 9.23 6.79 -3.26
CA ARG A 78 10.20 6.04 -4.07
C ARG A 78 11.63 6.55 -3.87
N PHE A 79 11.78 7.87 -3.90
CA PHE A 79 13.08 8.54 -3.77
C PHE A 79 13.55 8.58 -2.32
N LEU A 80 12.64 8.45 -1.36
CA LEU A 80 12.99 8.34 0.06
C LEU A 80 13.88 7.10 0.30
N PRO A 81 15.02 7.24 1.01
CA PRO A 81 15.81 6.10 1.45
C PRO A 81 14.99 5.17 2.35
N LEU A 82 15.31 3.88 2.32
CA LEU A 82 14.54 2.87 3.05
C LEU A 82 14.50 3.17 4.55
N SER A 83 15.61 3.61 5.13
CA SER A 83 15.71 3.93 6.56
C SER A 83 14.75 5.05 6.97
N PHE A 84 14.63 6.11 6.17
CA PHE A 84 13.66 7.19 6.44
C PHE A 84 12.22 6.70 6.34
N LEU A 85 11.92 5.83 5.37
CA LEU A 85 10.59 5.24 5.23
C LEU A 85 10.24 4.35 6.45
N THR A 86 11.20 3.56 6.93
CA THR A 86 11.03 2.75 8.15
C THR A 86 10.75 3.61 9.38
N ILE A 87 11.50 4.71 9.57
CA ILE A 87 11.28 5.63 10.70
C ILE A 87 9.90 6.28 10.61
N MET A 88 9.53 6.77 9.41
CA MET A 88 8.21 7.37 9.19
C MET A 88 7.09 6.38 9.48
N LEU A 89 7.24 5.11 9.11
CA LEU A 89 6.27 4.07 9.43
C LEU A 89 6.18 3.85 10.94
N ALA A 90 7.31 3.66 11.63
CA ALA A 90 7.30 3.50 13.09
C ALA A 90 6.59 4.66 13.79
N VAL A 91 6.88 5.90 13.40
CA VAL A 91 6.19 7.10 13.92
C VAL A 91 4.69 7.09 13.58
N THR A 92 4.33 6.68 12.36
CA THR A 92 2.92 6.63 11.93
C THR A 92 2.13 5.58 12.71
N PHE A 93 2.69 4.37 12.88
CA PHE A 93 2.08 3.29 13.64
C PHE A 93 1.91 3.67 15.13
N GLY A 94 2.92 4.30 15.73
CA GLY A 94 2.85 4.79 17.12
C GLY A 94 2.05 6.09 17.32
N SER A 95 1.46 6.65 16.27
CA SER A 95 0.66 7.88 16.36
C SER A 95 -0.81 7.59 16.64
N SER A 96 -1.55 8.58 17.14
CA SER A 96 -3.02 8.48 17.30
C SER A 96 -3.77 8.25 15.98
N PHE A 97 -3.15 8.58 14.84
CA PHE A 97 -3.66 8.22 13.52
C PHE A 97 -3.48 6.72 13.26
N GLY A 98 -2.31 6.15 13.56
CA GLY A 98 -2.04 4.73 13.43
C GLY A 98 -2.98 3.88 14.28
N ASP A 99 -3.16 4.26 15.53
CA ASP A 99 -4.06 3.58 16.46
C ASP A 99 -5.53 3.57 15.96
N LYS A 100 -6.07 4.74 15.62
CA LYS A 100 -7.49 4.87 15.23
C LYS A 100 -7.80 4.39 13.81
N PHE A 101 -6.92 4.64 12.84
CA PHE A 101 -7.20 4.34 11.43
C PHE A 101 -6.56 3.05 10.94
N MET A 102 -5.41 2.64 11.48
CA MET A 102 -4.69 1.49 10.96
C MET A 102 -4.91 0.26 11.84
N TYR A 103 -4.61 0.36 13.15
CA TYR A 103 -4.77 -0.75 14.09
C TYR A 103 -6.23 -1.17 14.24
N GLN A 104 -7.12 -0.25 14.62
CA GLN A 104 -8.54 -0.57 14.76
C GLN A 104 -9.18 -1.08 13.47
N HIS A 105 -8.81 -0.51 12.32
CA HIS A 105 -9.34 -0.94 11.03
C HIS A 105 -8.87 -2.34 10.65
N ALA A 106 -7.58 -2.64 10.85
CA ALA A 106 -7.04 -3.97 10.62
C ALA A 106 -7.67 -5.01 11.56
N MET A 107 -7.76 -4.71 12.86
CA MET A 107 -8.27 -5.66 13.85
C MET A 107 -9.79 -5.89 13.77
N LYS A 108 -10.57 -4.90 13.30
CA LYS A 108 -12.03 -5.01 13.19
C LYS A 108 -12.49 -5.78 11.95
N ALA A 109 -11.70 -5.80 10.88
CA ALA A 109 -12.05 -6.44 9.62
C ALA A 109 -10.90 -7.30 9.04
N PRO A 110 -10.43 -8.33 9.78
CA PRO A 110 -9.27 -9.13 9.37
C PRO A 110 -9.54 -9.95 8.11
N ASP A 111 -10.76 -10.48 7.95
CA ASP A 111 -11.14 -11.26 6.76
C ASP A 111 -11.20 -10.40 5.50
N GLU A 112 -11.72 -9.17 5.61
CA GLU A 112 -11.72 -8.21 4.49
C GLU A 112 -10.30 -7.88 4.06
N MET A 113 -9.41 -7.56 5.00
CA MET A 113 -8.00 -7.29 4.69
C MET A 113 -7.29 -8.50 4.10
N ARG A 114 -7.60 -9.71 4.56
CA ARG A 114 -7.05 -10.95 4.00
C ARG A 114 -7.51 -11.19 2.56
N GLU A 115 -8.77 -10.93 2.27
CA GLU A 115 -9.30 -11.04 0.91
C GLU A 115 -8.69 -9.96 -0.01
N LEU A 116 -8.59 -8.71 0.47
CA LEU A 116 -7.90 -7.63 -0.25
C LEU A 116 -6.43 -7.98 -0.53
N HIS A 117 -5.73 -8.55 0.44
CA HIS A 117 -4.36 -9.05 0.27
C HIS A 117 -4.31 -10.10 -0.84
N LYS A 118 -5.17 -11.13 -0.79
CA LYS A 118 -5.24 -12.19 -1.81
C LYS A 118 -5.50 -11.62 -3.20
N GLN A 119 -6.50 -10.76 -3.33
CA GLN A 119 -6.88 -10.14 -4.62
C GLN A 119 -5.75 -9.30 -5.18
N PHE A 120 -5.11 -8.47 -4.34
CA PHE A 120 -4.01 -7.60 -4.74
C PHE A 120 -2.79 -8.41 -5.21
N TYR A 121 -2.34 -9.40 -4.44
CA TYR A 121 -1.18 -10.22 -4.83
C TYR A 121 -1.49 -11.16 -6.00
N ALA A 122 -2.72 -11.67 -6.12
CA ALA A 122 -3.16 -12.42 -7.30
C ALA A 122 -3.12 -11.55 -8.56
N TYR A 123 -3.59 -10.31 -8.46
CA TYR A 123 -3.51 -9.33 -9.54
C TYR A 123 -2.05 -9.03 -9.94
N MET A 124 -1.17 -8.77 -8.97
CA MET A 124 0.27 -8.57 -9.23
C MET A 124 0.90 -9.78 -9.92
N LYS A 125 0.53 -11.00 -9.51
CA LYS A 125 1.03 -12.26 -10.11
C LYS A 125 0.55 -12.41 -11.56
N ARG A 126 -0.72 -12.10 -11.85
CA ARG A 126 -1.26 -12.10 -13.23
C ARG A 126 -0.54 -11.08 -14.10
N MET A 127 -0.34 -9.86 -13.61
CA MET A 127 0.38 -8.82 -14.36
C MET A 127 1.85 -9.18 -14.63
N LYS A 128 2.56 -9.80 -13.68
CA LYS A 128 3.93 -10.31 -13.93
C LYS A 128 3.96 -11.34 -15.06
N LYS A 129 2.97 -12.25 -15.12
CA LYS A 129 2.87 -13.24 -16.20
C LYS A 129 2.56 -12.58 -17.55
N CYS A 130 1.61 -11.64 -17.61
CA CYS A 130 1.27 -10.94 -18.86
C CYS A 130 2.39 -10.03 -19.35
N GLY A 131 3.03 -9.24 -18.48
CA GLY A 131 4.17 -8.41 -18.86
C GLY A 131 5.41 -9.20 -19.30
N CYS A 132 5.53 -10.47 -18.88
CA CYS A 132 6.56 -11.39 -19.38
C CYS A 132 6.21 -11.93 -20.79
N LYS A 133 4.92 -12.13 -21.10
CA LYS A 133 4.48 -12.49 -22.46
C LYS A 133 4.70 -11.35 -23.46
N THR A 134 4.42 -10.10 -23.10
CA THR A 134 4.65 -8.95 -24.01
C THR A 134 6.15 -8.68 -24.25
N LYS A 135 7.03 -9.03 -23.29
CA LYS A 135 8.49 -8.89 -23.44
C LYS A 135 9.17 -10.04 -24.20
N LYS A 136 8.49 -11.16 -24.43
CA LYS A 136 9.02 -12.31 -25.20
C LYS A 136 8.68 -12.25 -26.69
N VAL A 137 7.90 -11.26 -27.12
CA VAL A 137 7.42 -11.11 -28.51
C VAL A 137 7.95 -9.79 -29.12
N LEU A 138 9.08 -9.28 -28.63
CA LEU A 138 9.78 -8.15 -29.22
C LEU A 138 11.26 -8.48 -29.37
#